data_AF-A0A8T4ZZQ0-F1
#
_entry.id   AF-A0A8T4ZZQ0-F1
#
_cell.length_a   1.000
_cell.length_b   1.000
_cell.length_c   1.000
_cell.angle_alpha   90.00
_cell.angle_beta   90.00
_cell.angle_gamma   90.00
#
_symmetry.space_group_name_H-M   'P 1'
#
loop_
_entity.id
_entity.type
_entity.pdbx_description
1 polymer ?
#
loop_
_entity_poly.entity_id
_entity_poly.type
_entity_poly.pdbx_seq_one_letter_code
_entity_poly.pdbx_strand_id
1 'polypeptide(L)'
;SVWVASGIFPYYGFDFTRVYHITLIVLSLFCIAGAFTAAEFLGSLTRKKLNITPSQTLKIISIFLCIFLFFNSGWVYEIAKDNPTSIALSSIDYPCFNDQEVAGARWLHTFMHEGKIYADDYRWLLIIGFEGYPYTWYGDYKSQHPTNLFIFLGTFNVRNGTLLKTHQVGPRISIKEYVETSEILEGQSKIYDSGGAQIFLKH
;
A
#
# COMPACT_ATOMS: atom_id res chain seq x y z
N SER A 1 -28.00 -1.32 13.43
CA SER A 1 -27.09 -1.58 14.56
C SER A 1 -25.64 -1.28 14.22
N VAL A 2 -25.04 -1.79 13.13
CA VAL A 2 -23.63 -1.46 12.75
C VAL A 2 -23.48 -0.06 12.12
N TRP A 3 -24.40 0.34 11.24
CA TRP A 3 -24.34 1.64 10.53
C TRP A 3 -24.54 2.87 11.43
N VAL A 4 -25.28 2.72 12.53
CA VAL A 4 -25.50 3.81 13.51
C VAL A 4 -24.24 4.03 14.34
N ALA A 5 -23.48 2.97 14.63
CA ALA A 5 -22.18 3.07 15.28
C ALA A 5 -21.19 3.84 14.39
N SER A 6 -21.18 3.59 13.08
CA SER A 6 -20.28 4.23 12.10
C SER A 6 -20.39 5.77 12.06
N GLY A 7 -21.53 6.34 12.46
CA GLY A 7 -21.71 7.80 12.53
C GLY A 7 -21.07 8.45 13.76
N ILE A 8 -20.81 7.68 14.83
CA ILE A 8 -20.31 8.20 16.12
C ILE A 8 -18.78 7.99 16.23
N PHE A 9 -18.23 6.98 15.55
CA PHE A 9 -16.83 6.58 15.62
C PHE A 9 -15.75 7.44 14.91
N PRO A 10 -16.04 8.39 13.98
CA PRO A 10 -14.99 9.19 13.35
C PRO A 10 -14.18 10.04 14.35
N TYR A 11 -14.72 10.31 15.54
CA TYR A 11 -14.08 11.11 16.57
C TYR A 11 -12.90 10.40 17.27
N TYR A 12 -12.82 9.06 17.19
CA TYR A 12 -11.84 8.24 17.92
C TYR A 12 -10.78 7.57 17.02
N GLY A 13 -10.63 7.99 15.76
CA GLY A 13 -9.61 7.42 14.85
C GLY A 13 -9.97 6.05 14.28
N PHE A 14 -11.25 5.67 14.31
CA PHE A 14 -11.75 4.50 13.61
C PHE A 14 -12.05 4.85 12.15
N ASP A 15 -11.10 4.60 11.25
CA ASP A 15 -11.30 4.77 9.81
C ASP A 15 -12.45 3.91 9.30
N PHE A 16 -13.28 4.46 8.40
CA PHE A 16 -14.37 3.74 7.73
C PHE A 16 -13.92 2.42 7.09
N THR A 17 -12.68 2.35 6.62
CA THR A 17 -12.04 1.14 6.10
C THR A 17 -12.05 0.01 7.12
N ARG A 18 -11.74 0.29 8.38
CA ARG A 18 -11.72 -0.73 9.45
C ARG A 18 -13.13 -1.24 9.76
N VAL A 19 -14.11 -0.33 9.82
CA VAL A 19 -15.52 -0.68 10.03
C VAL A 19 -16.04 -1.54 8.88
N TYR A 20 -15.67 -1.20 7.65
CA TYR A 20 -15.99 -1.98 6.46
C TYR A 20 -15.43 -3.41 6.56
N HIS A 21 -14.15 -3.56 6.91
CA HIS A 21 -13.55 -4.89 7.08
C HIS A 21 -14.20 -5.72 8.19
N ILE A 22 -14.50 -5.12 9.35
CA ILE A 22 -15.21 -5.81 10.43
C ILE A 22 -16.60 -6.25 9.98
N THR A 23 -17.31 -5.40 9.26
CA THR A 23 -18.62 -5.73 8.70
C THR A 23 -18.54 -6.90 7.73
N LEU A 24 -17.53 -6.92 6.87
CA LEU A 24 -17.29 -8.04 5.94
C LEU A 24 -16.97 -9.35 6.67
N ILE A 25 -16.19 -9.31 7.75
CA ILE A 25 -15.90 -10.51 8.56
C ILE A 25 -17.18 -11.04 9.21
N VAL A 26 -17.99 -10.15 9.78
CA VAL A 26 -19.28 -10.57 10.36
C VAL A 26 -20.19 -11.13 9.28
N LEU A 27 -20.27 -10.48 8.12
CA LEU A 27 -21.10 -10.92 7.00
C LEU A 27 -20.63 -12.26 6.42
N SER A 28 -19.32 -12.51 6.39
CA SER A 28 -18.76 -13.77 5.89
C SER A 28 -19.16 -14.96 6.77
N LEU A 29 -19.21 -14.79 8.10
CA LEU A 29 -19.70 -15.82 9.03
C LEU A 29 -21.16 -16.20 8.77
N PHE A 30 -21.97 -15.25 8.31
CA PHE A 30 -23.39 -15.47 7.97
C PHE A 30 -23.64 -15.71 6.48
N CYS A 31 -22.60 -15.82 5.64
CA CYS A 31 -22.75 -15.90 4.19
C CYS A 31 -23.60 -17.10 3.73
N ILE A 32 -23.41 -18.27 4.35
CA ILE A 32 -24.15 -19.49 4.00
C ILE A 32 -25.63 -19.36 4.36
N ALA A 33 -25.93 -18.90 5.58
CA ALA A 33 -27.31 -18.67 6.03
C ALA A 33 -28.00 -17.60 5.17
N GLY A 34 -27.29 -16.50 4.88
CA GLY A 34 -27.73 -15.43 3.99
C GLY A 34 -28.07 -15.94 2.60
N ALA A 35 -27.26 -16.83 2.05
CA ALA A 35 -27.49 -17.38 0.72
C ALA A 35 -28.72 -18.30 0.64
N PHE A 36 -29.03 -19.07 1.69
CA PHE A 36 -30.30 -19.81 1.78
C PHE A 36 -31.50 -18.86 1.81
N THR A 37 -31.47 -17.83 2.68
CA THR A 37 -32.54 -16.83 2.73
C THR A 37 -32.71 -16.06 1.42
N ALA A 38 -31.61 -15.77 0.72
CA ALA A 38 -31.64 -15.09 -0.57
C ALA A 38 -32.25 -15.99 -1.66
N ALA A 39 -31.91 -17.29 -1.68
CA ALA A 39 -32.48 -18.25 -2.63
C ALA A 39 -33.99 -18.39 -2.45
N GLU A 40 -34.47 -18.45 -1.20
CA GLU A 40 -35.90 -18.48 -0.89
C GLU A 40 -36.60 -17.17 -1.30
N PHE A 41 -36.00 -16.02 -0.98
CA PHE A 41 -36.54 -14.72 -1.37
C PHE A 41 -36.63 -14.55 -2.89
N LEU A 42 -35.60 -14.92 -3.64
CA LEU A 42 -35.59 -14.91 -5.11
C LEU A 42 -36.61 -15.88 -5.70
N GLY A 43 -36.76 -17.06 -5.10
CA GLY A 43 -37.80 -18.03 -5.46
C GLY A 43 -39.22 -17.48 -5.21
N SER A 44 -39.39 -16.60 -4.24
CA SER A 44 -40.68 -15.96 -3.94
C SER A 44 -41.03 -14.80 -4.87
N LEU A 45 -40.03 -14.09 -5.41
CA LEU A 45 -40.22 -12.97 -6.36
C LEU A 45 -40.60 -13.43 -7.77
N THR A 46 -40.29 -14.69 -8.10
CA THR A 46 -40.56 -15.26 -9.41
C THR A 46 -41.94 -15.91 -9.44
N ARG A 47 -42.76 -15.62 -10.47
CA ARG A 47 -44.08 -16.28 -10.66
C ARG A 47 -43.98 -17.80 -10.87
N LYS A 48 -42.78 -18.31 -11.15
CA LYS A 48 -42.45 -19.73 -11.19
C LYS A 48 -41.80 -20.10 -9.86
N LYS A 49 -42.37 -21.05 -9.13
CA LYS A 49 -41.71 -21.64 -7.95
C LYS A 49 -40.40 -22.31 -8.40
N LEU A 50 -39.29 -21.60 -8.26
CA LEU A 50 -37.98 -22.19 -8.42
C LEU A 50 -37.72 -23.07 -7.19
N ASN A 51 -37.92 -24.38 -7.33
CA ASN A 51 -37.62 -25.36 -6.30
C ASN A 51 -36.09 -25.59 -6.24
N ILE A 52 -35.36 -24.61 -5.73
CA ILE A 52 -33.92 -24.74 -5.51
C ILE A 52 -33.74 -25.58 -4.24
N THR A 53 -33.13 -26.75 -4.39
CA THR A 53 -32.81 -27.61 -3.25
C THR A 53 -31.61 -27.06 -2.46
N PRO A 54 -31.49 -27.35 -1.16
CA PRO A 54 -30.35 -26.89 -0.37
C PRO A 54 -28.99 -27.31 -0.93
N SER A 55 -28.92 -28.51 -1.52
CA SER A 55 -27.71 -29.01 -2.19
C SER A 55 -27.33 -28.17 -3.43
N GLN A 56 -28.32 -27.72 -4.21
CA GLN A 56 -28.09 -26.84 -5.35
C GLN A 56 -27.62 -25.45 -4.90
N THR A 57 -28.22 -24.91 -3.84
CA THR A 57 -27.79 -23.64 -3.23
C THR A 57 -26.32 -23.69 -2.82
N LEU A 58 -25.89 -24.75 -2.12
CA LEU A 58 -24.48 -24.93 -1.74
C LEU A 58 -23.56 -25.03 -2.96
N LYS A 59 -23.92 -25.80 -3.99
CA LYS A 59 -23.11 -25.88 -5.22
C LYS A 59 -22.93 -24.53 -5.90
N ILE A 60 -24.01 -23.74 -6.00
CA ILE A 60 -23.97 -22.41 -6.61
C ILE A 60 -23.05 -21.48 -5.81
N ILE A 61 -23.18 -21.48 -4.47
CA ILE A 61 -22.31 -20.68 -3.59
C ILE A 61 -20.86 -21.12 -3.70
N SER A 62 -20.58 -22.42 -3.71
CA SER A 62 -19.21 -22.95 -3.86
C SER A 62 -18.58 -22.50 -5.17
N ILE A 63 -19.33 -22.60 -6.29
CA ILE A 63 -18.84 -22.12 -7.59
C ILE A 63 -18.56 -20.62 -7.54
N PHE A 64 -19.49 -19.83 -6.98
CA PHE A 64 -19.31 -18.39 -6.82
C PHE A 64 -18.08 -18.05 -5.97
N LEU A 65 -17.88 -18.71 -4.83
CA LEU A 65 -16.73 -18.50 -3.95
C LEU A 65 -15.41 -18.90 -4.63
N CYS A 66 -15.39 -19.99 -5.39
CA CYS A 66 -14.21 -20.38 -6.17
C CYS A 66 -13.85 -19.32 -7.21
N ILE A 67 -14.83 -18.82 -7.98
CA ILE A 67 -14.60 -17.74 -8.94
C ILE A 67 -14.10 -16.48 -8.21
N PHE A 68 -14.78 -16.09 -7.13
CA PHE A 68 -14.40 -14.94 -6.31
C PHE A 68 -12.96 -15.07 -5.79
N LEU A 69 -12.55 -16.24 -5.32
CA LEU A 69 -11.19 -16.51 -4.85
C LEU A 69 -10.16 -16.32 -5.97
N PHE A 70 -10.40 -16.84 -7.18
CA PHE A 70 -9.46 -16.69 -8.30
C PHE A 70 -9.22 -15.23 -8.70
N PHE A 71 -10.25 -14.38 -8.62
CA PHE A 71 -10.10 -12.95 -8.84
C PHE A 71 -9.35 -12.26 -7.69
N ASN A 72 -9.68 -12.58 -6.44
CA ASN A 72 -9.05 -11.94 -5.27
C ASN A 72 -7.60 -12.38 -5.05
N SER A 73 -7.22 -13.58 -5.50
CA SER A 73 -5.84 -14.09 -5.35
C SER A 73 -4.88 -13.59 -6.42
N GLY A 74 -5.36 -12.82 -7.42
CA GLY A 74 -4.51 -12.36 -8.52
C GLY A 74 -4.32 -13.40 -9.65
N TRP A 75 -4.83 -14.63 -9.51
CA TRP A 75 -4.52 -15.75 -10.43
C TRP A 75 -5.02 -15.50 -11.85
N VAL A 76 -6.22 -14.91 -11.99
CA VAL A 76 -6.77 -14.54 -13.30
C VAL A 76 -5.90 -13.50 -14.00
N TYR A 77 -5.34 -12.55 -13.25
CA TYR A 77 -4.49 -11.48 -13.79
C TYR A 77 -3.13 -12.02 -14.26
N GLU A 78 -2.57 -12.99 -13.52
CA GLU A 78 -1.34 -13.67 -13.92
C GLU A 78 -1.48 -14.41 -15.26
N ILE A 79 -2.59 -15.15 -15.44
CA ILE A 79 -2.86 -15.88 -16.70
C ILE A 79 -3.15 -14.93 -17.85
N ALA A 80 -3.92 -13.87 -17.59
CA ALA A 80 -4.27 -12.88 -18.60
C ALA A 80 -3.06 -12.04 -19.06
N LYS A 81 -1.90 -12.15 -18.39
CA LYS A 81 -0.72 -11.28 -18.57
C LYS A 81 -1.08 -9.80 -18.49
N ASP A 82 -2.15 -9.48 -17.77
CA ASP A 82 -2.50 -8.12 -17.45
C ASP A 82 -1.63 -7.69 -16.26
N ASN A 83 -1.24 -6.42 -16.20
CA ASN A 83 -0.38 -5.96 -15.10
C ASN A 83 -1.16 -6.10 -13.79
N PRO A 84 -0.77 -7.03 -12.90
CA PRO A 84 -1.54 -7.23 -11.69
C PRO A 84 -1.51 -5.94 -10.87
N THR A 85 -2.66 -5.50 -10.38
CA THR A 85 -2.76 -4.37 -9.44
C THR A 85 -2.51 -4.81 -8.00
N SER A 86 -2.35 -6.12 -7.77
CA SER A 86 -2.08 -6.69 -6.46
C SER A 86 -0.63 -6.46 -6.05
N ILE A 87 -0.43 -5.86 -4.87
CA ILE A 87 0.88 -5.56 -4.28
C ILE A 87 1.81 -6.78 -4.25
N ALA A 88 1.27 -7.98 -4.04
CA ALA A 88 2.05 -9.21 -3.91
C ALA A 88 2.66 -9.72 -5.23
N LEU A 89 2.08 -9.36 -6.38
CA LEU A 89 2.47 -9.91 -7.69
C LEU A 89 2.89 -8.83 -8.70
N SER A 90 2.66 -7.55 -8.38
CA SER A 90 2.93 -6.42 -9.26
C SER A 90 4.34 -5.88 -9.10
N SER A 91 4.95 -5.44 -10.20
CA SER A 91 6.16 -4.60 -10.19
C SER A 91 5.85 -3.11 -9.93
N ILE A 92 4.67 -2.82 -9.40
CA ILE A 92 4.22 -1.46 -9.10
C ILE A 92 4.98 -0.97 -7.86
N ASP A 93 5.43 0.28 -7.90
CA ASP A 93 6.08 0.88 -6.75
C ASP A 93 5.10 1.07 -5.58
N TYR A 94 5.50 0.61 -4.40
CA TYR A 94 4.69 0.63 -3.19
C TYR A 94 5.60 0.65 -1.96
N PRO A 95 5.13 1.06 -0.76
CA PRO A 95 5.89 0.95 0.49
C PRO A 95 6.00 -0.51 0.99
N CYS A 96 6.58 -1.37 0.15
CA CYS A 96 7.03 -2.71 0.50
C CYS A 96 8.56 -2.70 0.51
N PHE A 97 9.13 -3.12 1.64
CA PHE A 97 10.58 -3.02 1.87
C PHE A 97 11.19 -4.40 1.98
N ASN A 98 12.28 -4.63 1.26
CA ASN A 98 13.05 -5.87 1.36
C ASN A 98 14.19 -5.76 2.38
N ASP A 99 14.84 -6.89 2.67
CA ASP A 99 15.91 -6.96 3.67
C ASP A 99 17.10 -6.05 3.39
N GLN A 100 17.41 -5.77 2.11
CA GLN A 100 18.51 -4.87 1.72
C GLN A 100 18.14 -3.41 2.02
N GLU A 101 16.89 -3.01 1.76
CA GLU A 101 16.37 -1.69 2.14
C GLU A 101 16.35 -1.51 3.65
N VAL A 102 15.90 -2.53 4.40
CA VAL A 102 15.90 -2.52 5.87
C VAL A 102 17.32 -2.44 6.43
N ALA A 103 18.28 -3.17 5.83
CA ALA A 103 19.69 -3.11 6.22
C ALA A 103 20.29 -1.71 5.98
N GLY A 104 19.99 -1.09 4.84
CA GLY A 104 20.42 0.28 4.54
C GLY A 104 19.82 1.31 5.51
N ALA A 105 18.53 1.21 5.80
CA ALA A 105 17.87 2.10 6.75
C ALA A 105 18.44 1.94 8.18
N ARG A 106 18.77 0.71 8.59
CA ARG A 106 19.44 0.42 9.87
C ARG A 106 20.87 0.97 9.90
N TRP A 107 21.60 0.84 8.80
CA TRP A 107 22.94 1.43 8.69
C TRP A 107 22.84 2.95 8.84
N LEU A 108 21.92 3.60 8.12
CA LEU A 108 21.69 5.04 8.24
C LEU A 108 21.37 5.43 9.69
N HIS A 109 20.50 4.68 10.38
CA HIS A 109 20.12 4.93 11.76
C HIS A 109 21.29 4.84 12.73
N THR A 110 22.20 3.89 12.49
CA THR A 110 23.33 3.61 13.39
C THR A 110 24.44 4.65 13.22
N PHE A 111 24.70 5.10 12.00
CA PHE A 111 25.84 5.95 11.65
C PHE A 111 25.48 7.44 11.54
N MET A 112 24.21 7.77 11.35
CA MET A 112 23.75 9.14 11.29
C MET A 112 23.46 9.67 12.70
N HIS A 113 24.40 10.41 13.26
CA HIS A 113 24.19 11.12 14.52
C HIS A 113 23.61 12.53 14.32
N GLU A 114 23.95 13.18 13.20
CA GLU A 114 23.50 14.52 12.85
C GLU A 114 23.23 14.59 11.33
N GLY A 115 22.28 15.45 10.92
CA GLY A 115 21.97 15.72 9.51
C GLY A 115 20.48 15.65 9.21
N LYS A 116 20.14 15.70 7.92
CA LYS A 116 18.77 15.50 7.42
C LYS A 116 18.71 14.29 6.50
N ILE A 117 17.55 13.64 6.42
CA ILE A 117 17.33 12.53 5.49
C ILE A 117 16.32 12.94 4.43
N TYR A 118 16.69 12.73 3.18
CA TYR A 118 15.77 12.72 2.05
C TYR A 118 15.52 11.28 1.64
N ALA A 119 14.25 10.90 1.58
CA ALA A 119 13.79 9.67 0.98
C ALA A 119 12.52 10.00 0.17
N ASP A 120 12.25 9.20 -0.85
CA ASP A 120 11.03 9.35 -1.62
C ASP A 120 9.78 9.06 -0.78
N ASP A 121 8.62 9.37 -1.33
CA ASP A 121 7.33 9.27 -0.65
C ASP A 121 7.05 7.90 -0.02
N TYR A 122 7.54 6.81 -0.63
CA TYR A 122 7.33 5.46 -0.12
C TYR A 122 8.44 5.03 0.84
N ARG A 123 9.71 5.23 0.49
CA ARG A 123 10.87 4.85 1.31
C ARG A 123 10.94 5.67 2.60
N TRP A 124 10.37 6.87 2.61
CA TRP A 124 10.22 7.66 3.84
C TRP A 124 9.49 6.87 4.94
N LEU A 125 8.50 6.04 4.60
CA LEU A 125 7.78 5.22 5.58
C LEU A 125 8.68 4.18 6.26
N LEU A 126 9.71 3.67 5.58
CA LEU A 126 10.71 2.80 6.19
C LEU A 126 11.58 3.57 7.18
N ILE A 127 12.02 4.77 6.80
CA ILE A 127 12.91 5.60 7.63
C ILE A 127 12.21 5.97 8.95
N ILE A 128 10.97 6.45 8.89
CA ILE A 128 10.21 6.82 10.11
C ILE A 128 9.80 5.63 10.97
N GLY A 129 9.91 4.40 10.44
CA GLY A 129 9.66 3.18 11.20
C GLY A 129 10.71 2.90 12.28
N PHE A 130 11.89 3.52 12.20
CA PHE A 130 12.92 3.43 13.23
C PHE A 130 12.78 4.59 14.24
N GLU A 131 12.81 4.27 15.53
CA GLU A 131 12.74 5.27 16.60
C GLU A 131 14.00 6.16 16.64
N GLY A 132 13.84 7.45 16.96
CA GLY A 132 14.97 8.34 17.26
C GLY A 132 15.51 9.17 16.09
N TYR A 133 14.91 9.13 14.90
CA TYR A 133 15.27 10.07 13.85
C TYR A 133 14.77 11.49 14.14
N PRO A 134 15.62 12.54 14.03
CA PRO A 134 15.15 13.91 14.05
C PRO A 134 14.22 14.12 12.85
N TYR A 135 12.94 14.29 13.13
CA TYR A 135 11.86 14.44 12.17
C TYR A 135 12.05 15.70 11.30
N THR A 136 12.82 15.58 10.23
CA THR A 136 12.73 16.54 9.12
C THR A 136 12.53 15.76 7.84
N TRP A 137 11.26 15.43 7.56
CA TRP A 137 10.82 15.16 6.20
C TRP A 137 11.24 16.35 5.33
N TYR A 138 12.10 16.11 4.37
CA TYR A 138 12.54 17.16 3.47
C TYR A 138 11.82 17.02 2.13
N GLY A 139 10.54 17.43 2.10
CA GLY A 139 9.67 17.30 0.92
C GLY A 139 10.12 18.09 -0.31
N ASP A 140 10.99 19.10 -0.14
CA ASP A 140 11.56 19.85 -1.26
C ASP A 140 13.04 20.10 -1.06
N TYR A 141 13.87 19.26 -1.69
CA TYR A 141 15.31 19.31 -1.51
C TYR A 141 16.00 20.58 -2.05
N LYS A 142 15.29 21.31 -2.93
CA LYS A 142 15.83 22.50 -3.62
C LYS A 142 15.72 23.78 -2.79
N SER A 143 14.80 23.87 -1.83
CA SER A 143 14.47 25.15 -1.20
C SER A 143 15.39 25.59 -0.05
N GLN A 144 16.23 24.70 0.51
CA GLN A 144 17.01 25.01 1.73
C GLN A 144 18.46 24.53 1.69
N HIS A 145 18.94 23.90 0.61
CA HIS A 145 20.34 23.43 0.43
C HIS A 145 21.03 23.00 1.74
N PRO A 146 20.44 22.05 2.51
CA PRO A 146 20.98 21.72 3.82
C PRO A 146 22.36 21.08 3.67
N THR A 147 23.30 21.53 4.51
CA THR A 147 24.56 20.82 4.73
C THR A 147 24.28 19.50 5.46
N ASN A 148 25.07 18.47 5.17
CA ASN A 148 24.94 17.14 5.78
C ASN A 148 23.57 16.48 5.53
N LEU A 149 23.19 16.39 4.25
CA LEU A 149 21.96 15.74 3.78
C LEU A 149 22.26 14.32 3.30
N PHE A 150 21.60 13.35 3.90
CA PHE A 150 21.62 11.94 3.51
C PHE A 150 20.47 11.66 2.56
N ILE A 151 20.76 11.06 1.42
CA ILE A 151 19.74 10.67 0.44
C ILE A 151 19.66 9.16 0.42
N PHE A 152 18.50 8.63 0.80
CA PHE A 152 18.20 7.21 0.83
C PHE A 152 17.44 6.79 -0.42
N LEU A 153 18.01 5.86 -1.17
CA LEU A 153 17.39 5.25 -2.35
C LEU A 153 17.13 3.78 -2.09
N GLY A 154 15.88 3.37 -2.26
CA GLY A 154 15.46 1.97 -2.16
C GLY A 154 15.63 1.22 -3.48
N THR A 155 15.20 -0.04 -3.49
CA THR A 155 15.46 -0.97 -4.61
C THR A 155 14.79 -0.51 -5.89
N PHE A 156 13.57 0.02 -5.79
CA PHE A 156 12.88 0.59 -6.94
C PHE A 156 13.66 1.77 -7.54
N ASN A 157 14.15 2.68 -6.67
CA ASN A 157 14.90 3.86 -7.13
C ASN A 157 16.22 3.48 -7.80
N VAL A 158 16.95 2.55 -7.19
CA VAL A 158 18.24 2.07 -7.71
C VAL A 158 18.07 1.37 -9.06
N ARG A 159 17.01 0.56 -9.23
CA ARG A 159 16.76 -0.18 -10.47
C ARG A 159 16.23 0.67 -11.60
N ASN A 160 15.32 1.59 -11.29
CA ASN A 160 14.62 2.38 -12.31
C ASN A 160 15.26 3.74 -12.57
N GLY A 161 16.20 4.17 -11.73
CA GLY A 161 16.83 5.46 -11.84
C GLY A 161 15.92 6.64 -11.49
N THR A 162 14.71 6.39 -10.98
CA THR A 162 13.71 7.41 -10.66
C THR A 162 13.26 7.35 -9.20
N LEU A 163 12.73 8.46 -8.69
CA LEU A 163 12.12 8.50 -7.35
C LEU A 163 10.82 9.27 -7.33
N LEU A 164 9.95 8.92 -6.39
CA LEU A 164 8.63 9.51 -6.26
C LEU A 164 8.69 10.80 -5.45
N LYS A 165 8.36 11.92 -6.11
CA LYS A 165 8.27 13.24 -5.51
C LYS A 165 6.82 13.67 -5.37
N THR A 166 6.47 14.17 -4.18
CA THR A 166 5.21 14.87 -3.96
C THR A 166 5.44 16.38 -3.93
N HIS A 167 4.74 17.11 -4.80
CA HIS A 167 4.72 18.57 -4.76
C HIS A 167 3.30 19.11 -4.58
N GLN A 168 3.17 20.23 -3.86
CA GLN A 168 1.87 20.87 -3.62
C GLN A 168 1.49 21.76 -4.81
N VAL A 169 0.29 21.56 -5.34
CA VAL A 169 -0.35 22.44 -6.32
C VAL A 169 -1.48 23.18 -5.61
N GLY A 170 -1.15 24.34 -5.06
CA GLY A 170 -2.06 25.11 -4.22
C GLY A 170 -2.24 24.50 -2.81
N PRO A 171 -3.25 24.95 -2.04
CA PRO A 171 -3.33 24.66 -0.61
C PRO A 171 -3.87 23.27 -0.24
N ARG A 172 -4.37 22.48 -1.21
CA ARG A 172 -5.08 21.21 -0.92
C ARG A 172 -4.79 20.06 -1.89
N ILE A 173 -3.97 20.28 -2.91
CA ILE A 173 -3.71 19.27 -3.94
C ILE A 173 -2.23 18.92 -3.88
N SER A 174 -1.94 17.65 -3.66
CA SER A 174 -0.59 17.11 -3.73
C SER A 174 -0.52 16.21 -4.97
N ILE A 175 0.40 16.50 -5.87
CA ILE A 175 0.64 15.70 -7.07
C ILE A 175 1.90 14.87 -6.85
N LYS A 176 1.81 13.60 -7.23
CA LYS A 176 2.91 12.64 -7.21
C LYS A 176 3.46 12.48 -8.61
N GLU A 177 4.77 12.68 -8.75
CA GLU A 177 5.48 12.54 -10.01
C GLU A 177 6.78 11.75 -9.80
N TYR A 178 7.19 10.99 -10.80
CA TYR A 178 8.52 10.38 -10.80
C TYR A 178 9.50 11.34 -11.44
N VAL A 179 10.61 11.59 -10.75
CA VAL A 179 11.74 12.39 -11.25
C VAL A 179 12.99 11.52 -11.33
N GLU A 180 13.90 11.87 -12.23
CA GLU A 180 15.18 11.19 -12.36
C GLU A 180 16.03 11.39 -11.10
N THR A 181 16.63 10.32 -10.60
CA THR A 181 17.53 10.39 -9.44
C THR A 181 18.75 11.26 -9.70
N SER A 182 19.20 11.35 -10.95
CA SER A 182 20.35 12.19 -11.36
C SER A 182 20.14 13.67 -11.05
N GLU A 183 18.91 14.20 -11.14
CA GLU A 183 18.57 15.59 -10.77
C GLU A 183 18.79 15.90 -9.29
N ILE A 184 18.87 14.86 -8.47
CA ILE A 184 18.99 14.95 -7.02
C ILE A 184 20.42 14.64 -6.61
N LEU A 185 21.02 13.61 -7.19
CA LEU A 185 22.34 13.08 -6.82
C LEU A 185 23.54 13.89 -7.35
N GLU A 186 23.33 14.94 -8.15
CA GLU A 186 24.42 15.73 -8.70
C GLU A 186 25.34 16.30 -7.60
N GLY A 187 26.64 15.97 -7.69
CA GLY A 187 27.66 16.41 -6.73
C GLY A 187 27.68 15.65 -5.40
N GLN A 188 26.95 14.53 -5.27
CA GLN A 188 26.88 13.76 -4.03
C GLN A 188 27.80 12.54 -4.04
N SER A 189 28.30 12.18 -2.86
CA SER A 189 29.15 11.00 -2.69
C SER A 189 28.34 9.82 -2.20
N LYS A 190 28.42 8.68 -2.88
CA LYS A 190 27.82 7.43 -2.39
C LYS A 190 28.64 6.92 -1.20
N ILE A 191 27.97 6.69 -0.07
CA ILE A 191 28.59 6.26 1.19
C ILE A 191 28.14 4.86 1.63
N TYR A 192 27.07 4.33 1.03
CA TYR A 192 26.58 2.97 1.27
C TYR A 192 25.98 2.36 0.00
N ASP A 193 26.20 1.06 -0.19
CA ASP A 193 25.60 0.27 -1.26
C ASP A 193 25.42 -1.19 -0.81
N SER A 194 24.20 -1.69 -0.86
CA SER A 194 23.84 -3.08 -0.53
C SER A 194 23.31 -3.86 -1.74
N GLY A 195 23.33 -3.26 -2.94
CA GLY A 195 22.67 -3.78 -4.14
C GLY A 195 21.16 -3.50 -4.20
N GLY A 196 20.50 -3.33 -3.06
CA GLY A 196 19.06 -3.01 -2.97
C GLY A 196 18.75 -1.68 -2.30
N ALA A 197 19.72 -1.09 -1.60
CA ALA A 197 19.64 0.28 -1.12
C ALA A 197 20.98 0.98 -1.25
N GLN A 198 20.92 2.26 -1.61
CA GLN A 198 22.07 3.15 -1.75
C GLN A 198 21.84 4.41 -0.92
N ILE A 199 22.92 4.91 -0.31
CA ILE A 199 22.88 6.15 0.46
C ILE A 199 23.95 7.08 -0.08
N PHE A 200 23.54 8.32 -0.32
CA PHE A 200 24.40 9.40 -0.77
C PHE A 200 24.48 10.48 0.29
N LEU A 201 25.65 11.09 0.40
CA LEU A 201 25.89 12.23 1.27
C LEU A 201 26.13 13.47 0.43
N LYS A 202 25.38 14.52 0.75
CA LYS A 202 25.64 15.87 0.29
C LYS A 202 26.26 16.68 1.43
N HIS A 203 27.48 17.13 1.19
CA HIS A 203 28.22 18.02 2.08
C HIS A 203 27.63 19.44 2.03
#